data_AF-X0V6D9-F1
#
_entry.id   AF-X0V6D9-F1
#
_cell.length_a   1.000
_cell.length_b   1.000
_cell.length_c   1.000
_cell.angle_alpha   90.00
_cell.angle_beta   90.00
_cell.angle_gamma   90.00
#
_symmetry.space_group_name_H-M   'P 1'
#
loop_
_entity.id
_entity.type
_entity.pdbx_description
1 polymer ?
#
loop_
_entity_poly.entity_id
_entity_poly.type
_entity_poly.pdbx_seq_one_letter_code
_entity_poly.pdbx_strand_id
1 'polypeptide(L)'
;MNSNLQYLDFEEEIRSIDLQIKELKRLSDQKGISYSSEIRDLHKKRVLSLQDTYKNLTPWQVVKIARHPQRPILEDYLNNIVSNFREMHGD
;
A
#
# COMPACT_ATOMS: atom_id res chain seq x y z
N MET A 1 10.27 9.70 -2.92
CA MET A 1 9.29 8.63 -2.65
C MET A 1 8.28 8.60 -3.79
N ASN A 2 8.57 7.85 -4.86
CA ASN A 2 7.64 7.66 -5.96
C ASN A 2 6.78 6.44 -5.66
N SER A 3 5.74 6.61 -4.85
CA SER A 3 4.74 5.58 -4.59
C SER A 3 3.75 5.52 -5.77
N ASN A 4 4.21 4.90 -6.86
CA ASN A 4 3.29 4.40 -7.89
C ASN A 4 2.56 3.22 -7.26
N LEU A 5 1.40 3.46 -6.63
CA LEU A 5 0.56 2.42 -6.05
C LEU A 5 0.08 1.49 -7.17
N GLN A 6 0.77 0.36 -7.35
CA GLN A 6 0.26 -0.74 -8.14
C GLN A 6 -0.63 -1.59 -7.24
N TYR A 7 -1.92 -1.57 -7.54
CA TYR A 7 -2.89 -2.45 -6.88
C TYR A 7 -2.92 -3.79 -7.60
N LEU A 8 -3.04 -4.86 -6.83
CA LEU A 8 -3.38 -6.17 -7.36
C LEU A 8 -4.88 -6.23 -7.68
N ASP A 9 -5.27 -7.16 -8.55
CA ASP A 9 -6.64 -7.33 -9.04
C ASP A 9 -7.66 -7.57 -7.92
N PHE A 10 -7.21 -8.18 -6.82
CA PHE A 10 -8.05 -8.46 -5.66
C PHE A 10 -8.07 -7.32 -4.63
N GLU A 11 -7.39 -6.20 -4.90
CA GLU A 11 -7.37 -5.00 -4.06
C GLU A 11 -8.28 -3.88 -4.59
N GLU A 12 -9.17 -4.18 -5.54
CA GLU A 12 -10.02 -3.16 -6.18
C GLU A 12 -10.93 -2.40 -5.20
N GLU A 13 -11.41 -3.04 -4.13
CA GLU A 13 -12.17 -2.34 -3.09
C GLU A 13 -11.31 -1.27 -2.39
N ILE A 14 -10.08 -1.63 -2.05
CA ILE A 14 -9.11 -0.75 -1.38
C ILE A 14 -8.75 0.42 -2.29
N ARG A 15 -8.52 0.14 -3.58
CA ARG A 15 -8.27 1.15 -4.61
C ARG A 15 -9.44 2.14 -4.71
N SER A 16 -10.68 1.66 -4.70
CA SER A 16 -11.87 2.51 -4.72
C SER A 16 -11.94 3.44 -3.51
N ILE A 17 -11.66 2.92 -2.31
CA ILE A 17 -11.62 3.71 -1.08
C ILE A 17 -10.51 4.77 -1.15
N ASP A 18 -9.32 4.41 -1.64
CA ASP A 18 -8.20 5.34 -1.79
C ASP A 18 -8.49 6.47 -2.79
N LEU A 19 -9.19 6.16 -3.88
CA LEU A 19 -9.65 7.17 -4.84
C LEU A 19 -10.68 8.12 -4.21
N GLN A 20 -11.62 7.60 -3.42
CA GLN A 20 -12.60 8.44 -2.70
C GLN A 20 -11.91 9.36 -1.68
N ILE A 21 -10.95 8.85 -0.91
CA ILE A 21 -10.16 9.65 0.03
C ILE A 21 -9.41 10.76 -0.71
N LYS A 22 -8.77 10.42 -1.85
CA LYS A 22 -8.03 11.39 -2.67
C LYS A 22 -8.94 12.50 -3.20
N GLU A 23 -10.15 12.14 -3.64
CA GLU A 23 -11.12 13.11 -4.15
C GLU A 23 -11.66 14.01 -3.05
N LEU A 24 -12.00 13.47 -1.87
CA LEU A 24 -12.45 14.28 -0.73
C LEU A 24 -11.36 15.25 -0.25
N LYS A 25 -10.09 14.84 -0.24
CA LYS A 25 -8.96 15.73 0.05
C LYS A 25 -8.89 16.86 -0.97
N ARG A 26 -8.97 16.54 -2.27
CA ARG A 26 -8.96 17.52 -3.36
C ARG A 26 -10.13 18.53 -3.23
N LEU A 27 -11.33 18.05 -2.91
CA LEU A 27 -12.50 18.90 -2.71
C LEU A 27 -12.38 19.78 -1.47
N SER A 28 -11.79 19.25 -0.40
CA SER A 28 -11.50 20.02 0.82
C SER A 28 -10.57 21.19 0.52
N ASP A 29 -9.50 20.94 -0.25
CA ASP A 29 -8.52 21.95 -0.64
C ASP A 29 -9.12 23.03 -1.57
N GLN A 30 -10.05 22.64 -2.46
CA GLN A 30 -10.66 23.55 -3.42
C GLN A 30 -11.79 24.41 -2.84
N LYS A 31 -12.64 23.83 -1.99
CA LYS A 31 -13.84 24.50 -1.47
C LYS A 31 -13.64 25.11 -0.08
N GLY A 32 -12.52 24.82 0.59
CA GLY A 32 -12.26 25.23 1.96
C GLY A 32 -13.19 24.59 3.00
N ILE A 33 -13.92 23.53 2.61
CA ILE A 33 -14.84 22.78 3.48
C ILE A 33 -14.11 21.54 3.98
N SER A 34 -14.04 21.35 5.30
CA SER A 34 -13.39 20.18 5.90
C SER A 34 -14.27 18.93 5.80
N TYR A 35 -13.76 17.89 5.13
CA TYR A 35 -14.31 16.53 5.10
C TYR A 35 -13.56 15.57 6.03
N SER A 36 -12.99 16.11 7.12
CA SER A 36 -12.07 15.35 7.98
C SER A 36 -12.71 14.13 8.68
N SER A 37 -14.00 14.21 9.01
CA SER A 37 -14.78 13.09 9.58
C SER A 37 -14.93 11.94 8.59
N GLU A 38 -15.36 12.24 7.38
CA GLU A 38 -15.62 11.30 6.30
C GLU A 38 -14.33 10.63 5.85
N ILE A 39 -13.25 11.41 5.72
CA ILE A 39 -11.92 10.88 5.42
C ILE A 39 -11.45 9.92 6.52
N ARG A 40 -11.71 10.24 7.80
CA ARG A 40 -11.35 9.36 8.92
C ARG A 40 -12.12 8.03 8.86
N ASP A 41 -13.39 8.07 8.54
CA ASP A 41 -14.20 6.85 8.44
C ASP A 41 -13.84 6.00 7.21
N LEU A 42 -13.53 6.64 6.07
CA LEU A 42 -12.97 5.94 4.92
C LEU A 42 -11.61 5.31 5.23
N HIS A 43 -10.73 5.98 5.98
CA HIS A 43 -9.48 5.39 6.42
C HIS A 43 -9.69 4.15 7.30
N LYS A 44 -10.65 4.17 8.23
CA LYS A 44 -11.00 2.98 9.02
C LYS A 44 -11.51 1.85 8.12
N LYS A 45 -12.42 2.16 7.18
CA LYS A 45 -12.94 1.18 6.22
C LYS A 45 -11.82 0.56 5.38
N ARG A 46 -10.88 1.38 4.91
CA ARG A 46 -9.70 0.93 4.16
C ARG A 46 -8.88 -0.08 4.94
N VAL A 47 -8.59 0.22 6.22
CA VAL A 47 -7.81 -0.68 7.08
C VAL A 47 -8.52 -2.01 7.27
N LEU A 48 -9.84 -1.99 7.51
CA LEU A 48 -10.64 -3.21 7.67
C LEU A 48 -10.69 -4.04 6.39
N SER A 49 -10.95 -3.42 5.24
CA SER A 49 -10.98 -4.10 3.93
C SER A 49 -9.62 -4.68 3.56
N LEU A 50 -8.53 -3.96 3.85
CA LEU A 50 -7.16 -4.46 3.68
C LEU A 50 -6.91 -5.70 4.56
N GLN A 51 -7.28 -5.64 5.85
CA GLN A 51 -7.12 -6.77 6.75
C GLN A 51 -7.91 -8.00 6.30
N ASP A 52 -9.17 -7.81 5.90
CA ASP A 52 -10.02 -8.92 5.45
C ASP A 52 -9.49 -9.56 4.15
N THR A 53 -9.10 -8.73 3.18
CA THR A 53 -8.54 -9.18 1.91
C THR A 53 -7.28 -10.01 2.12
N TYR A 54 -6.34 -9.52 2.93
CA TYR A 54 -5.07 -10.21 3.17
C TYR A 54 -5.17 -11.40 4.13
N LYS A 55 -6.22 -11.47 4.95
CA LYS A 55 -6.51 -12.63 5.81
C LYS A 55 -7.02 -13.81 4.99
N ASN A 56 -7.74 -13.56 3.91
CA ASN A 56 -8.46 -14.58 3.12
C ASN A 56 -7.83 -14.81 1.74
N LEU A 57 -6.50 -14.75 1.64
CA LEU A 57 -5.78 -14.93 0.38
C LEU A 57 -5.88 -16.36 -0.15
N THR A 58 -6.20 -16.49 -1.42
CA THR A 58 -6.05 -17.75 -2.17
C THR A 58 -4.57 -18.02 -2.48
N PRO A 59 -4.18 -19.28 -2.69
CA PRO A 59 -2.79 -19.63 -3.03
C PRO A 59 -2.24 -18.84 -4.23
N TRP A 60 -3.06 -18.58 -5.25
CA TRP A 60 -2.63 -17.81 -6.41
C TRP A 60 -2.40 -16.32 -6.10
N GLN A 61 -3.22 -15.73 -5.23
CA GLN A 61 -3.02 -14.35 -4.78
C GLN A 61 -1.72 -14.21 -3.98
N VAL A 62 -1.35 -15.21 -3.17
CA VAL A 62 -0.04 -15.25 -2.50
C VAL A 62 1.11 -15.23 -3.52
N VAL A 63 1.00 -16.00 -4.60
CA VAL A 63 2.01 -15.99 -5.68
C VAL A 63 2.10 -14.60 -6.35
N LYS A 64 0.97 -13.93 -6.58
CA LYS A 64 0.96 -12.57 -7.13
C LYS A 64 1.66 -11.56 -6.22
N ILE A 65 1.36 -11.58 -4.92
CA ILE A 65 2.06 -10.76 -3.92
C ILE A 65 3.55 -11.07 -3.95
N ALA A 66 3.89 -12.36 -4.02
CA ALA A 66 5.27 -12.78 -3.98
C ALA A 66 6.10 -12.29 -5.18
N ARG A 67 5.44 -12.04 -6.31
CA ARG A 67 6.01 -11.55 -7.56
C ARG A 67 5.72 -10.07 -7.81
N HIS A 68 5.27 -9.34 -6.79
CA HIS A 68 4.93 -7.93 -6.94
C HIS A 68 6.16 -7.12 -7.38
N PRO A 69 6.05 -6.22 -8.38
CA PRO A 69 7.20 -5.45 -8.89
C PRO A 69 7.89 -4.58 -7.84
N GLN A 70 7.17 -4.19 -6.79
CA GLN A 70 7.69 -3.40 -5.66
C GLN A 70 7.94 -4.26 -4.42
N ARG A 71 8.01 -5.58 -4.56
CA ARG A 71 8.37 -6.42 -3.42
C ARG A 71 9.81 -6.06 -3.00
N PRO A 72 10.05 -5.76 -1.71
CA PRO A 72 11.40 -5.44 -1.25
C PRO A 72 12.38 -6.56 -1.58
N ILE A 73 13.55 -6.18 -2.10
CA ILE A 73 14.65 -7.07 -2.40
C ILE A 73 15.65 -7.10 -1.24
N LEU A 74 16.67 -7.96 -1.33
CA LEU A 74 17.68 -8.13 -0.28
C LEU A 74 18.28 -6.79 0.17
N GLU A 75 18.64 -5.93 -0.78
CA GLU A 75 19.23 -4.62 -0.51
C GLU A 75 18.32 -3.72 0.34
N ASP A 76 17.01 -3.74 0.11
CA ASP A 76 16.04 -2.98 0.91
C ASP A 76 16.09 -3.41 2.38
N TYR A 77 16.20 -4.71 2.64
CA TYR A 77 16.31 -5.22 4.01
C TYR A 77 17.65 -4.85 4.64
N LEU A 78 18.76 -4.98 3.90
CA LEU A 78 20.09 -4.63 4.38
C LEU A 78 20.16 -3.16 4.80
N ASN A 79 19.65 -2.26 3.95
CA ASN A 79 19.63 -0.82 4.21
C ASN A 79 18.79 -0.43 5.43
N ASN A 80 17.77 -1.22 5.79
CA ASN A 80 16.88 -0.92 6.91
C ASN A 80 17.31 -1.58 8.24
N ILE A 81 18.11 -2.65 8.20
CA ILE A 81 18.38 -3.49 9.38
C ILE A 81 19.87 -3.48 9.78
N VAL A 82 20.78 -3.36 8.80
CA VAL A 82 22.22 -3.53 9.03
C VAL A 82 22.95 -2.23 8.79
N SER A 83 23.74 -1.79 9.78
CA SER A 83 24.65 -0.66 9.62
C SER A 83 26.01 -1.14 9.13
N ASN A 84 26.63 -0.38 8.23
CA ASN A 84 27.98 -0.65 7.68
C ASN A 84 28.11 -2.04 7.01
N PHE A 85 27.07 -2.49 6.30
CA PHE A 85 27.14 -3.73 5.53
C PHE A 85 28.27 -3.65 4.48
N ARG A 86 29.08 -4.70 4.42
CA ARG A 86 30.12 -4.89 3.41
C ARG A 86 29.84 -6.16 2.64
N GLU A 87 29.42 -6.00 1.39
CA GLU A 87 29.21 -7.13 0.49
C GLU A 87 30.55 -7.72 0.05
N MET A 88 30.71 -9.02 0.24
CA MET A 88 31.89 -9.77 -0.18
C MET A 88 31.49 -10.65 -1.34
N HIS A 89 32.31 -10.68 -2.39
CA HIS A 89 32.05 -11.43 -3.61
C HIS A 89 33.12 -12.50 -3.78
N GLY A 90 32.70 -13.71 -4.17
CA GLY A 90 33.52 -14.88 -4.47
C GLY A 90 32.68 -15.84 -5.31
N ASP A 91 33.32 -16.84 -5.90
CA ASP A 91 32.64 -17.91 -6.63
C ASP A 91 31.99 -18.96 -5.72
#